data_AF-A0A920PVU2-F1
#
_entry.id   AF-A0A920PVU2-F1
#
_cell.length_a   1.000
_cell.length_b   1.000
_cell.length_c   1.000
_cell.angle_alpha   90.00
_cell.angle_beta   90.00
_cell.angle_gamma   90.00
#
_symmetry.space_group_name_H-M   'P 1'
#
loop_
_entity.id
_entity.type
_entity.pdbx_description
1 polymer ?
#
loop_
_entity_poly.entity_id
_entity_poly.type
_entity_poly.pdbx_seq_one_letter_code
_entity_poly.pdbx_strand_id
1 'polypeptide(L)' 'MASWLGGQELLQNNVSTPEEIVELLDAVQPSDIARVAKTVLSDDQMRLAVVGPRGGEKTLTGMLRF' A
#
# COMPACT_ATOMS: atom_id res chain seq x y z
N MET A 1 -20.34 -0.58 -1.04
CA MET A 1 -20.55 0.35 -2.17
C MET A 1 -20.63 1.80 -1.71
N ALA A 2 -21.53 2.14 -0.77
CA ALA A 2 -21.68 3.52 -0.26
C ALA A 2 -20.42 4.13 0.40
N SER A 3 -19.59 3.32 1.06
CA SER A 3 -18.36 3.81 1.71
C SER A 3 -17.23 4.21 0.74
N TRP A 4 -17.27 3.76 -0.52
CA TRP A 4 -16.25 4.08 -1.53
C TRP A 4 -16.61 5.36 -2.28
N LEU A 5 -17.87 5.49 -2.68
CA LEU A 5 -18.40 6.70 -3.33
C LEU A 5 -18.34 7.93 -2.41
N GLY A 6 -18.75 7.79 -1.15
CA GLY A 6 -18.76 8.91 -0.20
C GLY A 6 -17.36 9.41 0.22
N GLY A 7 -16.32 8.59 0.07
CA GLY A 7 -14.93 8.96 0.40
C GLY A 7 -14.24 9.77 -0.71
N GLN A 8 -14.55 9.50 -1.98
CA GLN A 8 -14.00 10.25 -3.10
C GLN A 8 -14.74 11.57 -3.37
N GLU A 9 -16.07 11.63 -3.18
CA GLU A 9 -16.85 12.87 -3.37
C GLU A 9 -16.45 14.01 -2.44
N LEU A 10 -15.92 13.71 -1.24
CA LEU A 10 -15.59 14.74 -0.24
C LEU A 10 -14.20 15.38 -0.42
N LEU A 11 -13.29 14.78 -1.21
CA LEU A 11 -11.86 15.16 -1.18
C LEU A 11 -11.24 15.47 -2.55
N GLN A 12 -11.86 15.04 -3.66
CA GLN A 12 -11.32 15.28 -5.00
C GLN A 12 -12.35 16.05 -5.82
N ASN A 13 -11.93 17.18 -6.39
CA ASN A 13 -12.74 18.06 -7.25
C ASN A 13 -13.10 17.41 -8.61
N ASN A 14 -13.01 16.08 -8.70
CA ASN A 14 -13.32 15.26 -9.85
C ASN A 14 -13.77 13.88 -9.34
N VAL A 15 -14.93 13.42 -9.78
CA VAL A 15 -15.50 12.13 -9.42
C VAL A 15 -15.26 11.19 -10.60
N SER A 16 -14.29 10.29 -10.48
CA SER A 16 -14.14 9.21 -11.45
C SER A 16 -15.29 8.23 -11.29
N THR A 17 -15.84 7.75 -12.41
CA THR A 17 -16.89 6.74 -12.36
C THR A 17 -16.31 5.41 -11.86
N PRO A 18 -17.13 4.52 -11.27
CA PRO A 18 -16.67 3.18 -10.91
C PRO A 18 -16.01 2.45 -12.07
N GLU A 19 -16.52 2.63 -13.30
CA GLU A 19 -16.00 2.02 -14.52
C GLU A 19 -14.58 2.53 -14.85
N GLU A 20 -14.35 3.84 -14.76
CA GLU A 20 -13.02 4.43 -14.98
C GLU A 20 -11.99 3.91 -13.97
N ILE A 21 -12.39 3.70 -12.71
CA ILE A 21 -11.52 3.12 -11.69
C ILE A 21 -11.19 1.66 -11.99
N VAL A 22 -12.16 0.89 -12.47
CA VAL A 22 -11.93 -0.51 -12.90
C VAL A 22 -10.95 -0.56 -14.07
N GLU A 23 -11.11 0.30 -15.08
CA GLU A 23 -10.18 0.39 -16.21
C GLU A 23 -8.75 0.72 -15.76
N LEU A 24 -8.61 1.65 -14.81
CA LEU A 24 -7.29 1.99 -14.24
C LEU A 24 -6.66 0.83 -13.47
N LEU A 25 -7.45 0.03 -12.75
CA LEU A 25 -6.99 -1.16 -12.05
C LEU A 25 -6.56 -2.26 -13.02
N ASP A 26 -7.35 -2.51 -14.06
CA ASP A 26 -7.09 -3.53 -15.07
C ASP A 26 -5.88 -3.19 -15.95
N ALA A 27 -5.56 -1.91 -16.10
CA ALA A 27 -4.40 -1.45 -16.86
C ALA A 27 -3.06 -1.74 -16.16
N VAL A 28 -3.05 -2.04 -14.85
CA VAL A 28 -1.82 -2.23 -14.07
C VAL A 28 -1.02 -3.44 -14.57
N GLN A 29 0.24 -3.20 -14.97
CA GLN A 29 1.12 -4.28 -15.43
C GLN A 29 2.07 -4.77 -14.33
N PRO A 30 2.60 -6.01 -14.44
CA PRO A 30 3.61 -6.52 -13.52
C PRO A 30 4.84 -5.61 -13.38
N SER A 31 5.24 -4.92 -14.44
CA SER A 31 6.33 -3.94 -14.42
C SER A 31 6.02 -2.73 -13.55
N ASP A 32 4.76 -2.29 -13.48
CA ASP A 32 4.34 -1.19 -12.62
C ASP A 32 4.42 -1.59 -11.16
N ILE A 33 4.00 -2.82 -10.84
CA ILE A 33 4.12 -3.39 -9.50
C ILE A 33 5.59 -3.42 -9.07
N ALA A 34 6.47 -3.95 -9.93
CA ALA A 34 7.90 -4.02 -9.63
C ALA A 34 8.52 -2.62 -9.45
N ARG A 35 8.10 -1.64 -10.25
CA ARG A 35 8.56 -0.25 -10.16
C ARG A 35 8.13 0.39 -8.84
N VAL A 36 6.87 0.26 -8.45
CA VAL A 36 6.33 0.82 -7.20
C VAL A 36 6.92 0.12 -5.98
N ALA A 37 7.10 -1.21 -6.04
CA ALA A 37 7.73 -1.98 -4.96
C ALA A 37 9.13 -1.43 -4.62
N LYS A 38 9.94 -1.11 -5.64
CA LYS A 38 11.28 -0.53 -5.43
C LYS A 38 11.27 0.85 -4.76
N THR A 39 10.19 1.59 -4.88
CA THR A 39 10.06 2.92 -4.26
C THR A 39 9.45 2.88 -2.86
N VAL A 40 8.55 1.92 -2.61
CA VAL A 40 7.76 1.84 -1.37
C VAL A 40 8.42 0.90 -0.34
N LEU A 41 9.00 -0.21 -0.79
CA LEU A 41 9.71 -1.17 0.05
C LEU A 41 11.18 -0.75 0.16
N SER A 42 11.41 0.35 0.87
CA SER A 42 12.75 0.83 1.21
C SER A 42 13.05 0.53 2.67
N ASP A 43 14.19 -0.11 2.93
CA ASP A 43 14.69 -0.44 4.28
C ASP A 43 14.68 0.77 5.22
N ASP A 44 15.01 1.96 4.69
CA ASP A 44 15.07 3.21 5.46
C ASP A 44 13.68 3.72 5.92
N GLN A 45 12.60 3.23 5.30
CA GLN A 45 11.22 3.63 5.60
C GLN A 45 10.46 2.59 6.42
N MET A 46 11.00 1.38 6.61
CA MET A 46 10.33 0.34 7.38
C MET A 46 10.36 0.63 8.88
N ARG A 47 9.21 0.39 9.54
CA ARG A 47 9.04 0.54 10.99
C ARG A 47 8.46 -0.75 11.57
N LEU A 48 9.03 -1.24 12.65
CA LEU A 48 8.56 -2.42 13.37
C LEU A 48 8.29 -2.08 14.83
N ALA A 49 7.10 -2.43 15.31
CA ALA A 49 6.72 -2.34 16.71
C ALA A 49 6.45 -3.76 17.25
N VAL A 50 7.18 -4.15 18.30
CA VAL A 50 7.04 -5.47 18.94
C VAL A 50 6.54 -5.29 20.37
N VAL A 51 5.50 -6.05 20.74
CA VAL A 51 4.94 -6.05 22.11
C VAL A 51 4.93 -7.48 22.63
N GLY A 52 5.63 -7.74 23.74
CA GLY A 52 5.72 -9.07 24.36
C GLY A 52 7.11 -9.38 24.93
N PRO A 53 7.28 -10.54 25.59
CA PRO A 53 8.58 -10.94 26.14
C PRO A 53 9.65 -11.05 25.03
N ARG A 54 10.85 -10.53 25.34
CA ARG A 54 11.95 -10.11 24.44
C ARG A 54 12.48 -11.14 23.42
N GLY A 55 11.96 -12.36 23.39
CA GLY A 55 12.48 -13.45 22.57
C GLY A 55 12.27 -13.28 21.06
N GLY A 56 11.24 -12.54 20.62
CA GLY A 56 10.90 -12.41 19.20
C GLY A 56 11.63 -11.30 18.44
N GLU A 57 12.18 -10.29 19.13
CA GLU A 57 12.69 -9.06 18.50
C GLU A 57 13.79 -9.35 17.47
N LYS A 58 14.82 -10.12 17.84
CA LYS A 58 15.96 -10.41 16.96
C LYS A 58 15.57 -11.14 15.67
N THR A 59 14.59 -12.03 15.75
CA THR A 59 14.07 -12.77 14.58
C THR A 59 13.26 -11.86 13.66
N LEU A 60 12.47 -10.95 14.24
CA LEU A 60 11.55 -10.08 13.50
C LEU A 60 12.28 -8.89 12.84
N THR A 61 13.32 -8.34 13.47
CA THR A 61 14.12 -7.26 12.88
C THR A 61 14.82 -7.69 11.59
N GLY A 62 15.21 -8.97 11.49
CA GLY A 62 15.84 -9.51 10.28
C GLY A 62 14.92 -9.59 9.06
N MET A 63 13.60 -9.49 9.25
CA MET A 63 12.60 -9.61 8.17
C MET A 63 12.30 -8.28 7.45
N LEU A 64 12.86 -7.16 7.93
CA LEU A 64 12.63 -5.82 7.39
C LEU A 64 13.67 -5.40 6.33
N ARG A 65 14.29 -6.36 5.64
CA ARG A 65 15.32 -6.09 4.62
C ARG A 65 14.82 -6.51 3.24
N PHE A 66 14.84 -5.61 2.27
CA PHE A 66 14.39 -5.79 0.89
C PHE A 66 15.45 -5.44 -0.16
#